data_AF-A0A565BEK3-F1
#
_entry.id   AF-A0A565BEK3-F1
#
_cell.length_a   1.000
_cell.length_b   1.000
_cell.length_c   1.000
_cell.angle_alpha   90.00
_cell.angle_beta   90.00
_cell.angle_gamma   90.00
#
_symmetry.space_group_name_H-M   'P 1'
#
loop_
_entity.id
_entity.type
_entity.pdbx_description
1 polymer ?
#
loop_
_entity_poly.entity_id
_entity_poly.type
_entity_poly.pdbx_seq_one_letter_code
_entity_poly.pdbx_strand_id
1 'polypeptide(L)'
;MHSRRSFSGIRNREDAHLKSLLWSMECMCAHRLDKVIFASDAICMVMVINDPSGWPNFWYHVSEMNRVLIMFDDWSMVFESRTANRGDFLIAQSVTLQNFWQSYIPQGYPSWLAELFFREKG
;
A
#
# COMPACT_ATOMS: atom_id res chain seq x y z
N MET A 1 7.56 14.16 5.37
CA MET A 1 6.42 13.56 4.63
C MET A 1 5.63 12.74 5.63
N HIS A 2 4.33 12.97 5.78
CA HIS A 2 3.50 12.18 6.70
C HIS A 2 2.92 11.00 5.92
N SER A 3 3.15 9.77 6.38
CA SER A 3 2.68 8.52 5.74
C SER A 3 1.17 8.51 5.42
N ARG A 4 0.36 9.34 6.10
CA ARG A 4 -1.10 9.43 5.90
C ARG A 4 -1.49 10.50 4.87
N ARG A 5 -2.16 10.07 3.80
CA ARG A 5 -2.84 10.93 2.82
C ARG A 5 -4.24 10.42 2.55
N SER A 6 -5.23 11.32 2.60
CA SER A 6 -6.58 11.05 2.13
C SER A 6 -6.73 11.54 0.70
N PHE A 7 -7.39 10.74 -0.15
CA PHE A 7 -7.69 11.12 -1.54
C PHE A 7 -9.16 11.46 -1.68
N SER A 8 -9.45 12.67 -2.16
CA SER A 8 -10.79 13.07 -2.60
C SER A 8 -10.95 12.85 -4.12
N GLY A 9 -12.19 12.72 -4.59
CA GLY A 9 -12.48 12.59 -6.03
C GLY A 9 -12.06 11.24 -6.66
N ILE A 10 -12.04 10.17 -5.87
CA ILE A 10 -11.84 8.80 -6.39
C ILE A 10 -13.02 8.41 -7.28
N ARG A 11 -12.73 8.08 -8.54
CA ARG A 11 -13.76 7.75 -9.54
C ARG A 11 -14.25 6.32 -9.46
N ASN A 12 -13.34 5.40 -9.11
CA ASN A 12 -13.62 3.97 -8.99
C ASN A 12 -12.53 3.29 -8.14
N ARG A 13 -12.73 1.99 -7.90
CA ARG A 13 -11.83 1.18 -7.06
C ARG A 13 -10.39 1.12 -7.60
N GLU A 14 -10.22 1.04 -8.91
CA GLU A 14 -8.89 0.95 -9.53
C GLU A 14 -8.12 2.27 -9.38
N ASP A 15 -8.79 3.42 -9.51
CA ASP A 15 -8.20 4.74 -9.27
C ASP A 15 -7.78 4.91 -7.80
N ALA A 16 -8.56 4.39 -6.85
CA ALA A 16 -8.17 4.35 -5.43
C ALA A 16 -6.92 3.49 -5.20
N HIS A 17 -6.89 2.30 -5.80
CA HIS A 17 -5.75 1.38 -5.67
C HIS A 17 -4.47 1.99 -6.26
N LEU A 18 -4.56 2.56 -7.47
CA LEU A 18 -3.43 3.24 -8.11
C LEU A 18 -2.89 4.36 -7.23
N LYS A 19 -3.75 5.27 -6.78
CA LYS A 19 -3.33 6.40 -5.92
C LYS A 19 -2.70 5.94 -4.61
N SER A 20 -3.25 4.90 -3.99
CA SER A 20 -2.72 4.34 -2.74
C SER A 20 -1.35 3.71 -2.96
N LEU A 21 -1.17 2.96 -4.04
CA LEU A 21 0.11 2.35 -4.41
C LEU A 21 1.18 3.39 -4.74
N LEU A 22 0.86 4.37 -5.60
CA LEU A 22 1.77 5.45 -5.95
C LEU A 22 2.24 6.22 -4.71
N TRP A 23 1.32 6.51 -3.80
CA TRP A 23 1.68 7.18 -2.55
C TRP A 23 2.60 6.34 -1.67
N SER A 24 2.34 5.04 -1.55
CA SER A 24 3.22 4.13 -0.84
C SER A 24 4.63 4.13 -1.44
N MET A 25 4.74 4.00 -2.76
CA MET A 25 6.02 4.06 -3.47
C MET A 25 6.73 5.40 -3.25
N GLU A 26 6.03 6.53 -3.41
CA GLU A 26 6.58 7.87 -3.18
C GLU A 26 7.07 8.06 -1.74
N CYS A 27 6.36 7.51 -0.75
CA CYS A 27 6.80 7.50 0.64
C CYS A 27 8.10 6.71 0.82
N MET A 28 8.21 5.50 0.26
CA MET A 28 9.44 4.70 0.37
C MET A 28 10.64 5.40 -0.27
N CYS A 29 10.45 6.01 -1.45
CA CYS A 29 11.46 6.87 -2.08
C CYS A 29 11.91 8.01 -1.16
N ALA A 30 10.96 8.73 -0.55
CA ALA A 30 11.27 9.83 0.35
C ALA A 30 12.00 9.39 1.63
N HIS A 31 11.80 8.14 2.05
CA HIS A 31 12.50 7.50 3.16
C HIS A 31 13.83 6.85 2.77
N ARG A 32 14.23 6.92 1.49
CA ARG A 32 15.45 6.29 0.95
C ARG A 32 15.48 4.77 1.18
N LEU A 33 14.32 4.13 1.12
CA LEU A 33 14.21 2.68 1.06
C LEU A 33 14.27 2.28 -0.41
N ASP A 34 15.40 1.71 -0.81
CA ASP A 34 15.79 1.39 -2.18
C ASP A 34 15.49 -0.06 -2.57
N LYS A 35 15.34 -0.95 -1.58
CA LYS A 35 14.97 -2.36 -1.74
C LYS A 35 13.63 -2.65 -1.08
N VAL A 36 12.57 -2.83 -1.87
CA VAL A 36 11.19 -2.86 -1.35
C VAL A 36 10.34 -3.98 -1.94
N ILE A 37 9.58 -4.67 -1.09
CA ILE A 37 8.52 -5.58 -1.50
C ILE A 37 7.18 -4.88 -1.25
N PHE A 38 6.43 -4.60 -2.32
CA PHE A 38 5.09 -4.04 -2.24
C PHE A 38 4.07 -5.18 -2.21
N ALA A 39 3.37 -5.35 -1.09
CA ALA A 39 2.25 -6.28 -0.99
C ALA A 39 0.90 -5.56 -1.18
N SER A 40 0.00 -6.15 -1.96
CA SER A 40 -1.31 -5.55 -2.24
C SER A 40 -2.41 -6.59 -2.42
N ASP A 41 -3.61 -6.29 -1.93
CA ASP A 41 -4.81 -7.08 -2.18
C ASP A 41 -5.47 -6.74 -3.53
N ALA A 42 -4.95 -5.74 -4.25
CA ALA A 42 -5.40 -5.34 -5.57
C ALA A 42 -4.78 -6.24 -6.64
N ILE A 43 -5.29 -7.48 -6.76
CA ILE A 43 -4.74 -8.48 -7.69
C ILE A 43 -4.60 -7.96 -9.12
N CYS A 44 -5.55 -7.14 -9.61
CA CYS A 44 -5.47 -6.53 -10.93
C CYS A 44 -4.21 -5.67 -11.07
N MET A 45 -3.89 -4.81 -10.09
CA MET A 45 -2.70 -3.96 -10.13
C MET A 45 -1.41 -4.77 -10.04
N VAL A 46 -1.40 -5.81 -9.20
CA VAL A 46 -0.26 -6.74 -9.09
C VAL A 46 0.00 -7.44 -10.44
N MET A 47 -1.06 -7.93 -11.10
CA MET A 47 -0.92 -8.57 -12.40
C MET A 47 -0.49 -7.58 -13.49
N VAL A 48 -1.07 -6.38 -13.49
CA VAL A 48 -0.79 -5.32 -14.46
C VAL A 48 0.67 -4.87 -14.39
N ILE A 49 1.26 -4.73 -13.20
CA ILE A 49 2.66 -4.30 -13.09
C ILE A 49 3.64 -5.44 -13.40
N ASN A 50 3.30 -6.69 -13.06
CA ASN A 50 4.18 -7.84 -13.26
C ASN A 50 4.15 -8.38 -14.69
N ASP A 51 3.02 -8.28 -15.39
CA ASP A 51 2.90 -8.61 -16.82
C ASP A 51 2.07 -7.55 -17.57
N PRO A 52 2.63 -6.36 -17.86
CA PRO A 52 1.91 -5.31 -18.57
C PRO A 52 1.40 -5.73 -19.96
N SER A 53 2.04 -6.72 -20.60
CA SER A 53 1.73 -7.15 -21.96
C SER A 53 0.35 -7.81 -22.06
N GLY A 54 -0.10 -8.48 -20.99
CA GLY A 54 -1.42 -9.08 -20.88
C GLY A 54 -2.55 -8.07 -20.64
N TRP A 55 -2.23 -6.80 -20.34
CA TRP A 55 -3.20 -5.81 -19.86
C TRP A 55 -3.11 -4.47 -20.61
N PRO A 56 -3.32 -4.43 -21.94
CA PRO A 56 -3.14 -3.21 -22.74
C PRO A 56 -4.06 -2.05 -22.34
N ASN A 57 -5.22 -2.31 -21.74
CA ASN A 57 -6.10 -1.23 -21.28
C ASN A 57 -5.59 -0.51 -20.01
N PHE A 58 -4.52 -1.02 -19.38
CA PHE A 58 -3.96 -0.48 -18.14
C PHE A 58 -2.63 0.25 -18.35
N TRP A 59 -2.25 0.57 -19.59
CA TRP A 59 -1.01 1.29 -19.91
C TRP A 59 -0.79 2.56 -19.08
N TYR A 60 -1.85 3.33 -18.83
CA TYR A 60 -1.77 4.51 -17.97
C TYR A 60 -1.32 4.17 -16.54
N HIS A 61 -1.89 3.11 -15.93
CA HIS A 61 -1.57 2.68 -14.58
C HIS A 61 -0.11 2.20 -14.48
N VAL A 62 0.31 1.40 -15.46
CA VAL A 62 1.70 0.89 -15.57
C VAL A 62 2.68 2.06 -15.70
N SER A 63 2.40 3.01 -16.59
CA SER A 63 3.25 4.18 -16.80
C SER A 63 3.43 5.00 -15.53
N GLU A 64 2.35 5.26 -14.80
CA GLU A 64 2.40 6.04 -13.56
C GLU A 64 3.20 5.32 -12.48
N MET A 65 3.01 4.01 -12.30
CA MET A 65 3.77 3.22 -11.34
C MET A 65 5.26 3.16 -11.71
N ASN A 66 5.58 2.87 -12.97
CA ASN A 66 6.97 2.79 -13.45
C ASN A 66 7.73 4.10 -13.29
N ARG A 67 7.05 5.25 -13.40
CA ARG A 67 7.66 6.57 -13.15
C ARG A 67 8.25 6.69 -11.75
N VAL A 68 7.66 6.02 -10.75
CA VAL A 68 8.16 6.03 -9.37
C VAL A 68 9.09 4.85 -9.14
N LEU A 69 8.77 3.67 -9.69
CA LEU A 69 9.53 2.45 -9.49
C LEU A 69 10.96 2.51 -10.05
N ILE A 70 11.22 3.35 -11.05
CA ILE A 70 12.57 3.59 -11.60
C ILE A 70 13.55 4.16 -10.55
N MET A 71 13.05 4.67 -9.43
CA MET A 71 13.85 5.23 -8.34
C MET A 71 14.35 4.19 -7.33
N PHE A 72 13.92 2.93 -7.46
CA PHE A 72 14.33 1.82 -6.57
C PHE A 72 15.41 0.98 -7.24
N ASP A 73 16.38 0.54 -6.45
CA ASP A 73 17.45 -0.36 -6.91
C ASP A 73 16.90 -1.79 -7.11
N ASP A 74 16.00 -2.21 -6.23
CA ASP A 74 15.35 -3.51 -6.30
C ASP A 74 13.91 -3.42 -5.77
N TRP A 75 12.95 -3.96 -6.50
CA TRP A 75 11.58 -4.00 -6.04
C TRP A 75 10.83 -5.21 -6.60
N SER A 76 9.82 -5.64 -5.85
CA SER A 76 8.84 -6.62 -6.34
C SER A 76 7.45 -6.27 -5.86
N MET A 77 6.43 -6.71 -6.60
CA MET A 77 5.04 -6.54 -6.22
C MET A 77 4.35 -7.90 -6.11
N VAL A 78 3.78 -8.17 -4.94
CA VAL A 78 3.17 -9.46 -4.60
C VAL A 78 1.70 -9.28 -4.23
N PHE A 79 0.88 -10.26 -4.62
CA PHE A 79 -0.50 -10.31 -4.19
C PHE A 79 -0.54 -10.88 -2.77
N GLU A 80 -1.23 -10.17 -1.89
CA GLU A 80 -1.48 -10.64 -0.53
C GLU A 80 -2.97 -10.52 -0.23
N SER A 81 -3.58 -11.63 0.18
CA SER A 81 -5.02 -11.65 0.41
C SER A 81 -5.36 -10.86 1.69
N ARG A 82 -6.55 -10.26 1.71
CA ARG A 82 -7.05 -9.53 2.89
C ARG A 82 -7.09 -10.37 4.17
N THR A 83 -7.11 -11.70 4.07
CA THR A 83 -7.10 -12.59 5.24
C THR A 83 -5.70 -12.85 5.80
N ALA A 84 -4.65 -12.63 5.00
CA ALA A 84 -3.26 -12.58 5.48
C ALA A 84 -2.90 -11.20 6.05
N ASN A 85 -3.48 -10.13 5.51
CA ASN A 85 -3.27 -8.73 5.96
C ASN A 85 -4.30 -8.24 6.98
N ARG A 86 -4.53 -9.00 8.05
CA ARG A 86 -5.50 -8.61 9.10
C ARG A 86 -5.07 -7.32 9.81
N GLY A 87 -3.76 -7.07 9.93
CA GLY A 87 -3.19 -5.83 10.49
C GLY A 87 -3.55 -4.59 9.65
N ASP A 88 -3.28 -4.61 8.35
CA ASP A 88 -3.57 -3.49 7.44
C ASP A 88 -5.08 -3.26 7.26
N PHE A 89 -5.86 -4.35 7.24
CA PHE A 89 -7.32 -4.26 7.22
C PHE A 89 -7.86 -3.58 8.50
N LEU A 90 -7.34 -3.92 9.68
CA LEU A 90 -7.74 -3.29 10.94
C LEU A 90 -7.33 -1.81 11.01
N ILE A 91 -6.16 -1.45 10.45
CA ILE A 91 -5.74 -0.05 10.32
C ILE A 91 -6.69 0.70 9.38
N ALA A 92 -6.99 0.16 8.19
CA ALA A 92 -7.92 0.77 7.24
C ALA A 92 -9.36 0.88 7.78
N GLN A 93 -9.81 -0.13 8.55
CA GLN A 93 -11.13 -0.19 9.16
C GLN A 93 -11.27 0.77 10.36
N SER A 94 -10.22 0.96 11.16
CA SER A 94 -10.22 1.92 12.27
C SER A 94 -10.42 3.37 11.78
N VAL A 95 -9.91 3.69 10.58
CA VAL A 95 -10.03 5.00 9.94
C VAL A 95 -11.44 5.26 9.40
N THR A 96 -12.20 4.22 9.06
CA THR A 96 -13.57 4.36 8.51
C THR A 96 -14.65 4.38 9.58
N LEU A 97 -14.42 3.79 10.76
CA LEU A 97 -15.44 3.65 11.81
C LEU A 97 -15.33 4.64 12.96
N GLN A 98 -14.20 5.33 13.13
CA GLN A 98 -14.05 6.25 14.26
C GLN A 98 -13.42 7.58 13.81
N ASN A 99 -14.14 8.65 14.11
CA ASN A 99 -13.90 10.06 13.75
C ASN A 99 -12.64 10.65 14.44
N PHE A 100 -11.49 9.95 14.39
CA PHE A 100 -10.25 10.33 15.04
C PHE A 100 -9.37 11.17 14.11
N TRP A 101 -9.61 12.47 14.13
CA TRP A 101 -8.93 13.48 13.31
C TRP A 101 -7.49 13.81 13.72
N GLN A 102 -6.97 13.28 14.83
CA GLN A 102 -5.61 13.53 15.29
C GLN A 102 -5.19 12.41 16.25
N SER A 103 -4.05 11.77 16.04
CA SER A 103 -3.01 11.57 17.07
C SER A 103 -1.82 10.69 16.60
N TYR A 104 -0.64 11.24 16.86
CA TYR A 104 0.59 10.64 17.38
C TYR A 104 0.87 9.16 17.09
N ILE A 105 1.93 8.89 16.30
CA ILE A 105 2.58 7.58 16.23
C ILE A 105 3.71 7.60 17.27
N PRO A 106 3.61 6.91 18.42
CA PRO A 106 4.76 6.72 19.29
C PRO A 106 5.78 5.85 18.54
N GLN A 107 7.05 6.02 18.86
CA GLN A 107 8.15 5.21 18.37
C GLN A 107 7.97 3.76 18.88
N GLY A 108 7.15 2.95 18.19
CA GLY A 108 6.80 1.58 18.59
C GLY A 108 5.45 1.12 18.03
N TYR A 109 5.22 -0.21 18.01
CA TYR A 109 3.92 -0.78 17.68
C TYR A 109 2.91 -0.45 18.79
N PRO A 110 1.65 -0.13 18.47
CA PRO A 110 0.62 0.08 19.48
C PRO A 110 0.48 -1.16 20.37
N SER A 111 0.34 -0.97 21.69
CA SER A 111 0.24 -2.08 22.65
C SER A 111 -0.93 -3.04 22.38
N TRP A 112 -1.98 -2.59 21.70
CA TRP A 112 -3.12 -3.41 21.26
C TRP A 112 -2.83 -4.27 20.01
N LEU A 113 -1.72 -3.99 19.29
CA LEU A 113 -1.23 -4.78 18.16
C LEU A 113 -0.22 -5.86 18.60
N ALA A 114 0.29 -5.77 19.84
CA ALA A 114 1.26 -6.71 20.39
C ALA A 114 0.71 -8.14 20.48
N GLU A 115 -0.58 -8.31 20.80
CA GLU A 115 -1.20 -9.63 20.90
C GLU A 115 -1.35 -10.32 19.53
N LEU A 116 -1.48 -9.54 18.45
CA LEU A 116 -1.56 -10.07 17.08
C LEU A 116 -0.19 -10.61 16.63
N PHE A 117 0.89 -9.85 16.84
CA PHE A 117 2.25 -10.29 16.51
C PHE A 117 2.75 -11.45 17.36
N PHE A 118 2.27 -11.58 18.61
CA PHE A 118 2.58 -12.73 19.45
C PHE A 118 1.89 -14.01 18.96
N ARG A 119 0.74 -13.92 18.27
CA ARG A 119 0.01 -15.09 17.74
C ARG A 119 0.50 -15.56 16.37
N GLU A 120 1.23 -14.73 15.62
CA GLU A 120 1.83 -15.10 14.32
C GLU A 120 3.20 -15.78 14.45
N LYS A 121 3.74 -15.93 15.67
CA LYS A 121 4.95 -16.72 15.96
C LYS A 121 4.68 -18.19 16.36
N GLY A 122 3.44 -18.67 16.17
CA GLY A 122 3.04 -20.05 16.45
C GLY A 122 2.86 -20.88 15.20
#